data_AF-A0A973IP33-F1
#
_entry.id   AF-A0A973IP33-F1
#
_cell.length_a   1.000
_cell.length_b   1.000
_cell.length_c   1.000
_cell.angle_alpha   90.00
_cell.angle_beta   90.00
_cell.angle_gamma   90.00
#
_symmetry.space_group_name_H-M   'P 1'
#
loop_
_entity.id
_entity.type
_entity.pdbx_description
1 polymer ?
#
loop_
_entity_poly.entity_id
_entity_poly.type
_entity_poly.pdbx_seq_one_letter_code
_entity_poly.pdbx_strand_id
1 'polypeptide(L)' 'MAYADKAIPPGGEGKITLKLNPRSCSGETKKSAVVTSNDPMKPYFILVVQGTFSS' A
#
# COMPACT_ATOMS: atom_id res chain seq x y z
N MET A 1 3.99 -9.18 -0.98
CA MET A 1 2.56 -9.52 -0.84
C MET A 1 1.84 -8.33 -0.21
N ALA A 2 0.61 -8.05 -0.65
CA ALA A 2 -0.23 -7.01 -0.07
C ALA A 2 -1.49 -7.65 0.53
N TYR A 3 -1.96 -7.10 1.65
CA TYR A 3 -3.21 -7.48 2.30
C TYR A 3 -3.95 -6.21 2.71
N ALA A 4 -5.27 -6.23 2.64
CA ALA A 4 -6.12 -5.15 3.11
C ALA A 4 -7.41 -5.72 3.69
N ASP A 5 -8.01 -5.00 4.62
CA ASP A 5 -9.36 -5.31 5.10
C ASP A 5 -10.35 -5.22 3.93
N LYS A 6 -11.19 -6.25 3.78
CA LYS A 6 -12.13 -6.34 2.64
C LYS A 6 -13.29 -5.35 2.74
N ALA A 7 -13.64 -4.94 3.94
CA ALA A 7 -14.73 -4.01 4.21
C ALA A 7 -14.39 -3.18 5.45
N ILE A 8 -14.69 -1.88 5.38
CA ILE A 8 -14.50 -0.93 6.47
C ILE A 8 -15.90 -0.34 6.75
N PRO A 9 -16.43 -0.44 7.98
CA PRO A 9 -17.74 0.12 8.31
C PRO A 9 -17.70 1.66 8.25
N PRO A 10 -18.85 2.33 8.07
CA PRO A 10 -18.91 3.79 8.09
C PRO A 10 -18.28 4.38 9.36
N GLY A 11 -17.38 5.35 9.19
CA GLY A 11 -16.63 5.98 10.29
C GLY A 11 -15.52 5.11 10.90
N GLY A 12 -15.34 3.88 10.41
CA GLY A 12 -14.26 2.99 10.85
C GLY A 12 -12.93 3.28 10.15
N GLU A 13 -11.88 2.69 10.70
CA GLU A 13 -10.54 2.67 10.10
C GLU A 13 -10.22 1.25 9.63
N GLY A 14 -9.50 1.16 8.51
CA GLY A 14 -9.00 -0.12 7.98
C GLY A 14 -7.49 -0.10 7.84
N LYS A 15 -6.89 -1.29 7.71
CA LYS A 15 -5.45 -1.47 7.61
C LYS A 15 -5.05 -2.09 6.28
N ILE A 16 -4.05 -1.47 5.64
CA ILE A 16 -3.37 -2.01 4.46
C ILE A 16 -1.96 -2.44 4.88
N THR A 17 -1.62 -3.69 4.63
CA THR A 17 -0.31 -4.27 4.93
C THR A 17 0.46 -4.52 3.64
N LEU A 18 1.56 -3.79 3.44
CA LEU A 18 2.50 -3.99 2.34
C LEU A 18 3.76 -4.68 2.87
N LYS A 19 4.03 -5.91 2.40
CA LYS A 19 5.27 -6.64 2.73
C LYS A 19 6.33 -6.42 1.65
N LEU A 20 7.44 -5.83 2.05
CA LEU A 20 8.66 -5.70 1.24
C LEU A 20 9.71 -6.73 1.71
N ASN A 21 10.51 -7.27 0.79
CA ASN A 21 11.67 -8.09 1.14
C ASN A 21 12.92 -7.21 0.92
N PRO A 22 13.58 -6.74 1.99
CA PRO A 22 14.73 -5.84 1.87
C PRO A 22 15.88 -6.43 1.05
N ARG A 23 16.07 -7.76 1.05
CA ARG A 23 17.12 -8.40 0.22
C ARG A 23 16.90 -8.26 -1.28
N SER A 24 15.65 -7.98 -1.68
CA SER A 24 15.28 -7.71 -3.08
C SER A 24 15.24 -6.21 -3.39
N CYS A 25 15.64 -5.37 -2.43
CA CYS A 25 15.65 -3.93 -2.54
C CYS A 25 17.10 -3.47 -2.43
N SER A 26 17.57 -2.70 -3.41
CA SER A 26 18.95 -2.19 -3.44
C SER A 26 18.91 -0.74 -3.87
N GLY A 27 19.63 0.13 -3.16
CA GLY A 27 19.63 1.56 -3.44
C GLY A 27 18.24 2.17 -3.28
N GLU A 28 17.92 3.14 -4.13
CA GLU A 28 16.60 3.76 -4.15
C GLU A 28 15.54 2.77 -4.62
N THR A 29 14.59 2.46 -3.74
CA THR A 29 13.49 1.55 -4.04
C THR A 29 12.16 2.27 -3.87
N LYS A 30 11.30 2.10 -4.88
CA LYS A 30 9.92 2.56 -4.87
C LYS A 30 8.98 1.39 -5.12
N LYS A 31 8.01 1.20 -4.23
CA LYS A 31 6.91 0.24 -4.39
C LYS A 31 5.59 0.99 -4.36
N SER A 32 4.73 0.68 -5.32
CA SER A 32 3.39 1.25 -5.40
C SER A 32 2.33 0.17 -5.22
N ALA A 33 1.22 0.53 -4.59
CA ALA A 33 0.02 -0.29 -4.49
C ALA A 33 -1.18 0.54 -4.94
N VAL A 34 -1.96 0.01 -5.88
CA VAL A 34 -3.25 0.60 -6.26
C VAL A 34 -4.29 0.08 -5.29
N VAL A 35 -4.98 0.99 -4.62
CA VAL A 35 -6.11 0.68 -3.75
C VAL A 35 -7.37 1.06 -4.49
N THR A 36 -8.25 0.09 -4.74
CA THR A 36 -9.58 0.32 -5.29
C THR A 36 -10.57 0.45 -4.14
N SER A 37 -11.53 1.37 -4.31
CA SER A 37 -12.54 1.71 -3.32
C SER A 37 -13.91 1.81 -3.98
N ASN A 38 -14.95 1.59 -3.20
CA ASN A 38 -16.33 1.85 -3.59
C ASN A 38 -16.77 3.31 -3.33
N ASP A 39 -15.84 4.19 -2.91
CA ASP A 39 -16.09 5.63 -2.83
C ASP A 39 -16.29 6.20 -4.26
N PRO A 40 -17.47 6.74 -4.60
CA PRO A 40 -17.77 7.24 -5.94
C PRO A 40 -16.95 8.48 -6.32
N MET A 41 -16.46 9.25 -5.34
CA MET A 41 -15.60 10.42 -5.59
C MET A 41 -14.13 10.04 -5.73
N LYS A 42 -13.69 8.98 -5.03
CA LYS A 42 -12.33 8.43 -5.10
C LYS A 42 -12.36 6.91 -5.27
N PRO A 43 -12.66 6.42 -6.48
CA PRO A 43 -12.78 4.97 -6.74
C PRO A 43 -11.44 4.24 -6.67
N TYR A 44 -10.32 4.97 -6.71
CA TYR A 44 -9.01 4.43 -6.42
C TYR A 44 -8.04 5.50 -5.92
N PHE A 45 -6.97 5.06 -5.28
CA PHE A 45 -5.79 5.87 -4.98
C PHE A 45 -4.53 5.01 -5.01
N ILE A 46 -3.37 5.66 -5.14
CA ILE A 46 -2.07 4.99 -5.20
C ILE A 46 -1.32 5.26 -3.90
N LEU A 47 -0.96 4.19 -3.20
CA LEU A 47 -0.01 4.26 -2.09
C LEU A 47 1.39 4.02 -2.62
N VAL A 48 2.30 4.93 -2.31
CA VAL A 48 3.71 4.83 -2.68
C VAL A 48 4.54 4.70 -1.41
N VAL A 49 5.32 3.63 -1.33
CA VAL A 49 6.35 3.42 -0.32
C VAL A 49 7.69 3.56 -1.01
N GLN A 50 8.49 4.53 -0.57
CA GLN A 50 9.81 4.80 -1.12
C GLN A 50 10.84 4.88 0.00
N GLY A 51 12.07 4.48 -0.30
CA GLY A 51 13.18 4.56 0.62
C GLY A 51 14.46 4.03 0.01
N THR A 52 15.56 4.26 0.71
CA THR A 52 16.89 3.81 0.31
C THR A 52 17.30 2.63 1.18
N PHE A 53 17.73 1.55 0.54
CA PHE A 53 18.22 0.35 1.22
C PHE A 53 19.74 0.30 1.10
N SER A 54 20.43 0.39 2.23
CA SER A 54 21.87 0.10 2.33
C SER A 54 22.07 -1.41 2.42
N SER A 55 22.93 -1.94 1.53
CA SER A 55 23.34 -3.35 1.49
C SER A 55 24.22 -3.73 2.67
#